data_AF-A0A1I3LA41-F1
#
_entry.id   AF-A0A1I3LA41-F1
#
_cell.length_a   1.000
_cell.length_b   1.000
_cell.length_c   1.000
_cell.angle_alpha   90.00
_cell.angle_beta   90.00
_cell.angle_gamma   90.00
#
_symmetry.space_group_name_H-M   'P 1'
#
loop_
_entity.id
_entity.type
_entity.pdbx_description
1 polymer ?
#
loop_
_entity_poly.entity_id
_entity_poly.type
_entity_poly.pdbx_seq_one_letter_code
_entity_poly.pdbx_strand_id
1 'polypeptide(L)'
;MALAIATSPATVSGNTVANVTTASFTPPNNSLLVACLGVQFERVMTLTNSGAALAWTKRRETNTNSYTAIFTAPLVTGRALTVTATPDSAVSLGMKLFVVTGADLVNPVGAVGGGGAAGATASTTVTAYTSTTANSLGIGVADEFLAGTVSTGADATGFPFRIVDQTSGVMLYKNAATATPGTGVTMTFNGSGAANYVWAWSAIEILPVPVITPFTGWGVPIK
;
A
#
# COMPACT_ATOMS: atom_id res chain seq x y z
N MET A 1 -13.03 -2.77 -15.73
CA MET A 1 -13.12 -3.81 -14.67
C MET A 1 -13.08 -3.10 -13.33
N ALA A 2 -13.83 -3.54 -12.32
CA ALA A 2 -13.79 -2.94 -10.99
C ALA A 2 -12.47 -3.28 -10.28
N LEU A 3 -11.97 -2.37 -9.45
CA LEU A 3 -10.81 -2.63 -8.58
C LEU A 3 -11.16 -3.69 -7.53
N ALA A 4 -10.25 -4.62 -7.30
CA ALA A 4 -10.38 -5.61 -6.24
C ALA A 4 -9.01 -6.07 -5.71
N ILE A 5 -8.98 -6.49 -4.44
CA ILE A 5 -7.84 -7.23 -3.89
C ILE A 5 -8.03 -8.72 -4.21
N ALA A 6 -7.13 -9.27 -5.01
CA ALA A 6 -7.03 -10.70 -5.24
C ALA A 6 -6.25 -11.39 -4.11
N THR A 7 -6.21 -12.72 -4.15
CA THR A 7 -5.41 -13.51 -3.20
C THR A 7 -3.97 -13.01 -3.19
N SER A 8 -3.56 -12.55 -2.02
CA SER A 8 -2.26 -11.93 -1.78
C SER A 8 -1.51 -12.75 -0.73
N PRO A 9 -0.16 -12.82 -0.79
CA PRO A 9 0.62 -13.55 0.21
C PRO A 9 0.41 -12.97 1.61
N ALA A 10 0.64 -13.78 2.64
CA ALA A 10 0.60 -13.33 4.03
C ALA A 10 1.58 -12.18 4.28
N THR A 11 1.30 -11.36 5.31
CA THR A 11 2.26 -10.36 5.79
C THR A 11 3.53 -11.06 6.27
N VAL A 12 4.68 -10.48 5.95
CA VAL A 12 5.99 -10.97 6.40
C VAL A 12 6.66 -9.89 7.24
N SER A 13 7.34 -10.30 8.30
CA SER A 13 8.16 -9.42 9.12
C SER A 13 9.42 -10.15 9.56
N GLY A 14 10.49 -9.40 9.80
CA GLY A 14 11.75 -9.94 10.29
C GLY A 14 12.32 -9.07 11.40
N ASN A 15 12.71 -9.70 12.50
CA ASN A 15 13.56 -9.07 13.51
C ASN A 15 15.02 -9.33 13.08
N THR A 16 15.86 -8.30 13.11
CA THR A 16 17.32 -8.44 12.93
C THR A 16 17.77 -8.94 11.55
N VAL A 17 18.15 -8.00 10.67
CA VAL A 17 19.02 -8.19 9.50
C VAL A 17 18.67 -9.36 8.58
N ALA A 18 17.53 -9.30 7.92
CA ALA A 18 17.38 -10.01 6.67
C ALA A 18 16.28 -9.38 5.83
N ASN A 19 16.51 -9.36 4.53
CA ASN A 19 15.48 -9.08 3.54
C ASN A 19 14.22 -9.89 3.89
N VAL A 20 13.05 -9.26 3.90
CA VAL A 20 11.81 -10.03 4.03
C VAL A 20 11.37 -10.46 2.65
N THR A 21 11.01 -11.73 2.52
CA THR A 21 10.55 -12.31 1.26
C THR A 21 9.19 -12.92 1.46
N THR A 22 8.24 -12.63 0.58
CA THR A 22 6.93 -13.28 0.60
C THR A 22 7.06 -14.78 0.34
N ALA A 23 6.10 -15.57 0.80
CA ALA A 23 5.88 -16.89 0.21
C ALA A 23 5.62 -16.76 -1.31
N SER A 24 5.87 -17.84 -2.07
CA SER A 24 5.56 -17.86 -3.50
C SER A 24 4.05 -17.76 -3.72
N PHE A 25 3.64 -16.97 -4.71
CA PHE A 25 2.25 -16.76 -5.08
C PHE A 25 2.15 -16.51 -6.59
N THR A 26 0.95 -16.71 -7.15
CA THR A 26 0.68 -16.53 -8.58
C THR A 26 -0.44 -15.51 -8.76
N PRO A 27 -0.12 -14.23 -9.02
CA PRO A 27 -1.14 -13.23 -9.34
C PRO A 27 -1.86 -13.57 -10.64
N PRO A 28 -3.13 -13.17 -10.77
CA PRO A 28 -3.81 -13.14 -12.06
C PRO A 28 -3.07 -12.27 -13.09
N ASN A 29 -3.31 -12.52 -14.38
CA ASN A 29 -2.88 -11.62 -15.44
C ASN A 29 -3.40 -10.20 -15.19
N ASN A 30 -2.64 -9.22 -15.67
CA ASN A 30 -2.98 -7.81 -15.56
C ASN A 30 -3.24 -7.34 -14.12
N SER A 31 -2.41 -7.78 -13.18
CA SER A 31 -2.46 -7.34 -11.78
C SER A 31 -1.45 -6.23 -11.53
N LEU A 32 -1.81 -5.28 -10.66
CA LEU A 32 -0.86 -4.36 -10.04
C LEU A 32 -0.43 -4.96 -8.70
N LEU A 33 0.89 -5.12 -8.51
CA LEU A 33 1.45 -5.48 -7.22
C LEU A 33 1.73 -4.20 -6.44
N VAL A 34 1.30 -4.14 -5.18
CA VAL A 34 1.52 -3.00 -4.28
C VAL A 34 2.19 -3.49 -3.01
N ALA A 35 3.45 -3.14 -2.80
CA ALA A 35 4.21 -3.49 -1.61
C ALA A 35 4.17 -2.33 -0.63
N CYS A 36 3.61 -2.58 0.56
CA CYS A 36 3.62 -1.65 1.67
C CYS A 36 4.67 -2.09 2.70
N LEU A 37 5.53 -1.15 3.11
CA LEU A 37 6.62 -1.37 4.06
C LEU A 37 6.44 -0.48 5.29
N GLY A 38 6.62 -1.08 6.46
CA GLY A 38 6.93 -0.38 7.71
C GLY A 38 8.33 -0.80 8.14
N VAL A 39 9.19 0.17 8.39
CA VAL A 39 10.62 -0.07 8.64
C VAL A 39 11.06 0.75 9.84
N GLN A 40 11.87 0.14 10.68
CA GLN A 40 12.49 0.82 11.79
C GLN A 40 13.50 1.87 11.27
N PHE A 41 13.21 3.17 11.44
CA PHE A 41 14.07 4.28 10.97
C PHE A 41 14.16 4.44 9.44
N GLU A 42 14.64 5.61 9.01
CA GLU A 42 14.87 5.95 7.61
C GLU A 42 15.82 5.00 6.90
N ARG A 43 15.42 4.45 5.75
CA ARG A 43 16.25 3.53 4.97
C ARG A 43 16.03 3.70 3.48
N VAL A 44 17.07 3.39 2.70
CA VAL A 44 16.88 3.11 1.27
C VAL A 44 16.36 1.69 1.12
N MET A 45 15.15 1.56 0.57
CA MET A 45 14.50 0.28 0.32
C MET A 45 14.53 -0.07 -1.17
N THR A 46 14.94 -1.31 -1.47
CA THR A 46 14.88 -1.91 -2.81
C THR A 46 13.87 -3.05 -2.82
N LEU A 47 13.05 -3.11 -3.86
CA LEU A 47 12.12 -4.22 -4.11
C LEU A 47 12.59 -5.02 -5.32
N THR A 48 12.66 -6.33 -5.15
CA THR A 48 12.96 -7.28 -6.23
C THR A 48 11.95 -8.42 -6.22
N ASN A 49 11.93 -9.20 -7.30
CA ASN A 49 11.12 -10.40 -7.38
C ASN A 49 11.90 -11.52 -8.05
N SER A 50 11.51 -12.77 -7.78
CA SER A 50 12.04 -13.93 -8.51
C SER A 50 11.51 -14.01 -9.94
N GLY A 51 12.27 -14.67 -10.81
CA GLY A 51 11.96 -14.80 -12.24
C GLY A 51 12.27 -13.53 -13.03
N ALA A 52 11.46 -13.25 -14.07
CA ALA A 52 11.63 -12.03 -14.85
C ALA A 52 11.46 -10.78 -13.97
N ALA A 53 12.38 -9.83 -14.08
CA ALA A 53 12.35 -8.62 -13.26
C ALA A 53 11.11 -7.77 -13.54
N LEU A 54 10.49 -7.24 -12.49
CA LEU A 54 9.45 -6.22 -12.59
C LEU A 54 10.05 -4.84 -12.31
N ALA A 55 9.48 -3.82 -12.96
CA ALA A 55 9.82 -2.43 -12.72
C ALA A 55 9.07 -1.91 -11.48
N TRP A 56 9.73 -1.98 -10.32
CA TRP A 56 9.19 -1.43 -9.06
C TRP A 56 9.38 0.08 -9.01
N THR A 57 8.28 0.81 -8.80
CA THR A 57 8.27 2.26 -8.64
C THR A 57 7.92 2.62 -7.20
N LYS A 58 8.78 3.37 -6.51
CA LYS A 58 8.43 3.96 -5.21
C LYS A 58 7.41 5.07 -5.43
N ARG A 59 6.25 4.97 -4.78
CA ARG A 59 5.13 5.90 -4.96
C ARG A 59 5.03 6.90 -3.83
N ARG A 60 5.33 6.45 -2.61
CA ARG A 60 5.36 7.29 -1.43
C ARG A 60 6.35 6.74 -0.43
N GLU A 61 7.02 7.64 0.28
CA GLU A 61 7.66 7.35 1.54
C GLU A 61 7.35 8.46 2.54
N THR A 62 7.39 8.12 3.82
CA THR A 62 7.31 9.06 4.92
C THR A 62 8.36 8.66 5.94
N ASN A 63 9.13 9.65 6.38
CA ASN A 63 10.17 9.50 7.37
C ASN A 63 9.98 10.55 8.48
N THR A 64 8.87 10.45 9.19
CA THR A 64 8.53 11.36 10.28
C THR A 64 8.35 10.52 11.51
N ASN A 65 9.39 10.46 12.34
CA ASN A 65 9.55 9.54 13.47
C ASN A 65 9.87 8.11 13.01
N SER A 66 9.02 7.46 12.19
CA SER A 66 9.32 6.15 11.57
C SER A 66 9.34 6.19 10.04
N TYR A 67 9.76 5.08 9.42
CA TYR A 67 9.81 4.93 7.97
C TYR A 67 8.67 4.06 7.46
N THR A 68 7.92 4.62 6.52
CA THR A 68 6.94 3.87 5.73
C THR A 68 7.19 4.09 4.25
N ALA A 69 6.95 3.08 3.43
CA ALA A 69 7.04 3.23 1.98
C ALA A 69 6.03 2.36 1.25
N ILE A 70 5.59 2.83 0.08
CA ILE A 70 4.72 2.07 -0.82
C ILE A 70 5.36 2.03 -2.21
N PHE A 71 5.51 0.82 -2.73
CA PHE A 71 6.01 0.55 -4.06
C PHE A 71 4.94 -0.13 -4.91
N THR A 72 4.97 0.09 -6.21
CA THR A 72 4.07 -0.60 -7.16
C THR A 72 4.83 -1.20 -8.33
N ALA A 73 4.37 -2.34 -8.84
CA ALA A 73 4.87 -2.93 -10.06
C ALA A 73 3.71 -3.55 -10.87
N PRO A 74 3.49 -3.11 -12.12
CA PRO A 74 2.55 -3.77 -13.02
C PRO A 74 3.02 -5.17 -13.42
N LEU A 75 2.12 -6.15 -13.44
CA LEU A 75 2.35 -7.51 -13.92
C LEU A 75 1.33 -7.84 -15.02
N VAL A 76 1.79 -7.89 -16.27
CA VAL A 76 0.95 -8.21 -17.43
C VAL A 76 0.60 -9.70 -17.47
N THR A 77 1.60 -10.56 -17.32
CA THR A 77 1.43 -12.03 -17.36
C THR A 77 1.61 -12.62 -15.97
N GLY A 78 0.55 -13.23 -15.45
CA GLY A 78 0.53 -13.96 -14.20
C GLY A 78 1.55 -15.09 -14.21
N ARG A 79 2.33 -15.18 -13.14
CA ARG A 79 3.34 -16.22 -12.94
C ARG A 79 3.60 -16.39 -11.45
N ALA A 80 4.08 -17.57 -11.07
CA ALA A 80 4.59 -17.79 -9.73
C ALA A 80 5.80 -16.89 -9.48
N LEU A 81 5.79 -16.15 -8.38
CA LEU A 81 6.90 -15.29 -7.97
C LEU A 81 6.90 -15.09 -6.44
N THR A 82 8.04 -14.65 -5.95
CA THR A 82 8.24 -14.10 -4.61
C THR A 82 8.65 -12.65 -4.75
N VAL A 83 8.34 -11.82 -3.75
CA VAL A 83 8.80 -10.43 -3.68
C VAL A 83 9.67 -10.28 -2.45
N THR A 84 10.82 -9.62 -2.62
CA THR A 84 11.82 -9.40 -1.57
C THR A 84 12.05 -7.91 -1.39
N ALA A 85 11.87 -7.42 -0.16
CA ALA A 85 12.27 -6.07 0.23
C ALA A 85 13.64 -6.12 0.93
N THR A 86 14.58 -5.33 0.43
CA THR A 86 15.97 -5.27 0.89
C THR A 86 16.27 -3.85 1.38
N PRO A 87 16.61 -3.68 2.67
CA PRO A 87 17.13 -2.42 3.17
C PRO A 87 18.62 -2.26 2.82
N ASP A 88 19.09 -1.03 2.72
CA ASP A 88 20.51 -0.68 2.55
C ASP A 88 21.41 -1.06 3.73
N SER A 89 20.81 -1.31 4.90
CA SER A 89 21.50 -1.70 6.12
C SER A 89 20.61 -2.56 7.01
N ALA A 90 21.26 -3.25 7.95
CA ALA A 90 20.65 -4.07 8.98
C ALA A 90 19.52 -3.34 9.73
N VAL A 91 18.28 -3.76 9.52
CA VAL A 91 17.10 -3.16 10.14
C VAL A 91 15.94 -4.15 10.20
N SER A 92 15.02 -3.92 11.13
CA SER A 92 13.78 -4.68 11.18
C SER A 92 12.73 -4.05 10.27
N LEU A 93 11.99 -4.88 9.55
CA LEU A 93 10.94 -4.41 8.65
C LEU A 93 9.77 -5.39 8.53
N GLY A 94 8.60 -4.81 8.27
CA GLY A 94 7.38 -5.51 7.91
C GLY A 94 7.00 -5.19 6.48
N MET A 95 6.47 -6.18 5.76
CA MET A 95 5.94 -6.01 4.42
C MET A 95 4.61 -6.73 4.25
N LYS A 96 3.65 -6.04 3.65
CA LYS A 96 2.47 -6.65 3.03
C LYS A 96 2.49 -6.35 1.55
N LEU A 97 2.30 -7.39 0.76
CA LEU A 97 2.03 -7.25 -0.67
C LEU A 97 0.54 -7.40 -0.92
N PHE A 98 -0.03 -6.46 -1.66
CA PHE A 98 -1.38 -6.52 -2.20
C PHE A 98 -1.34 -6.81 -3.70
N VAL A 99 -2.15 -7.77 -4.14
CA VAL A 99 -2.40 -8.05 -5.55
C VAL A 99 -3.71 -7.37 -5.93
N VAL A 100 -3.63 -6.34 -6.77
CA VAL A 100 -4.78 -5.54 -7.18
C VAL A 100 -5.15 -5.86 -8.62
N THR A 101 -6.39 -6.27 -8.87
CA THR A 101 -6.93 -6.45 -10.23
C THR A 101 -7.78 -5.26 -10.64
N GLY A 102 -7.94 -5.05 -11.95
CA GLY A 102 -8.75 -3.95 -12.50
C GLY A 102 -8.10 -2.57 -12.44
N ALA A 103 -6.83 -2.47 -12.04
CA ALA A 103 -6.07 -1.22 -11.97
C ALA A 103 -5.53 -0.79 -13.34
N ASP A 104 -5.38 0.52 -13.55
CA ASP A 104 -4.63 1.06 -14.70
C ASP A 104 -3.16 0.62 -14.58
N LEU A 105 -2.65 -0.19 -15.50
CA LEU A 105 -1.27 -0.67 -15.44
C LEU A 105 -0.25 0.30 -16.03
N VAL A 106 -0.70 1.34 -16.72
CA VAL A 106 0.15 2.39 -17.29
C VAL A 106 0.35 3.49 -16.23
N ASN A 107 -0.75 3.99 -15.65
CA ASN A 107 -0.74 5.03 -14.62
C ASN A 107 -1.54 4.59 -13.38
N PRO A 108 -1.05 3.60 -12.61
CA PRO A 108 -1.83 2.98 -11.53
C PRO A 108 -2.14 3.87 -10.34
N VAL A 109 -1.45 5.00 -10.18
CA VAL A 109 -1.48 5.79 -8.95
C VAL A 109 -1.96 7.21 -9.22
N GLY A 110 -2.95 7.63 -8.45
CA GLY A 110 -3.50 8.99 -8.45
C GLY A 110 -2.88 9.83 -7.35
N ALA A 111 -3.72 10.29 -6.41
CA ALA A 111 -3.24 11.03 -5.26
C ALA A 111 -2.42 10.16 -4.30
N VAL A 112 -1.48 10.80 -3.60
CA VAL A 112 -0.66 10.20 -2.56
C VAL A 112 -0.70 11.10 -1.32
N GLY A 113 -0.46 10.51 -0.16
CA GLY A 113 -0.28 11.29 1.06
C GLY A 113 0.57 10.56 2.08
N GLY A 114 0.98 11.30 3.10
CA GLY A 114 1.78 10.77 4.18
C GLY A 114 2.08 11.85 5.21
N GLY A 115 2.44 11.43 6.40
CA GLY A 115 2.78 12.34 7.48
C GLY A 115 3.06 11.60 8.79
N GLY A 116 3.26 12.39 9.84
CA GLY A 116 3.34 11.90 11.21
C GLY A 116 2.15 12.41 12.02
N ALA A 117 1.73 11.65 13.04
CA ALA A 117 0.84 12.19 14.05
C ALA A 117 1.62 13.18 14.94
N ALA A 118 1.07 14.38 15.16
CA ALA A 118 1.62 15.33 16.12
C ALA A 118 1.29 14.85 17.54
N GLY A 119 2.29 14.31 18.22
CA GLY A 119 2.16 13.85 19.60
C GLY A 119 1.77 12.38 19.74
N ALA A 120 1.97 11.90 20.97
CA ALA A 120 1.69 10.55 21.39
C ALA A 120 0.17 10.29 21.49
N THR A 121 -0.36 9.35 20.70
CA THR A 121 -1.79 8.98 20.76
C THR A 121 -2.00 7.49 20.50
N ALA A 122 -2.90 6.86 21.26
CA ALA A 122 -3.29 5.47 21.02
C ALA A 122 -3.92 5.25 19.64
N SER A 123 -4.62 6.23 19.09
CA SER A 123 -5.30 6.11 17.79
C SER A 123 -5.22 7.44 17.03
N THR A 124 -5.14 7.35 15.70
CA THR A 124 -5.20 8.51 14.82
C THR A 124 -6.06 8.22 13.59
N THR A 125 -6.90 9.19 13.23
CA THR A 125 -7.62 9.21 11.95
C THR A 125 -7.09 10.37 11.13
N VAL A 126 -6.60 10.07 9.93
CA VAL A 126 -6.01 11.05 9.03
C VAL A 126 -6.80 11.15 7.75
N THR A 127 -6.87 12.34 7.15
CA THR A 127 -7.24 12.46 5.74
C THR A 127 -6.02 12.05 4.93
N ALA A 128 -6.03 10.84 4.40
CA ALA A 128 -4.88 10.21 3.76
C ALA A 128 -4.56 10.87 2.42
N TYR A 129 -5.57 11.19 1.62
CA TYR A 129 -5.47 11.93 0.37
C TYR A 129 -6.85 12.41 -0.10
N THR A 130 -6.90 13.28 -1.10
CA THR A 130 -8.12 13.66 -1.81
C THR A 130 -8.22 12.83 -3.09
N SER A 131 -9.33 12.13 -3.32
CA SER A 131 -9.47 11.25 -4.48
C SER A 131 -9.40 12.00 -5.81
N THR A 132 -8.74 11.41 -6.80
CA THR A 132 -8.66 11.97 -8.16
C THR A 132 -9.67 11.35 -9.12
N THR A 133 -10.19 10.17 -8.77
CA THR A 133 -11.19 9.47 -9.57
C THR A 133 -12.26 8.83 -8.68
N ALA A 134 -13.38 8.48 -9.30
CA ALA A 134 -14.40 7.66 -8.66
C ALA A 134 -13.99 6.19 -8.63
N ASN A 135 -14.48 5.46 -7.64
CA ASN A 135 -14.25 4.01 -7.48
C ASN A 135 -12.77 3.64 -7.35
N SER A 136 -11.95 4.52 -6.78
CA SER A 136 -10.55 4.22 -6.48
C SER A 136 -10.39 3.32 -5.25
N LEU A 137 -9.24 2.67 -5.15
CA LEU A 137 -8.88 1.86 -3.98
C LEU A 137 -7.81 2.59 -3.19
N GLY A 138 -8.03 2.79 -1.90
CA GLY A 138 -7.01 3.33 -1.00
C GLY A 138 -6.16 2.23 -0.41
N ILE A 139 -4.84 2.39 -0.49
CA ILE A 139 -3.87 1.51 0.17
C ILE A 139 -2.98 2.35 1.07
N GLY A 140 -2.76 1.90 2.29
CA GLY A 140 -1.99 2.62 3.29
C GLY A 140 -1.10 1.73 4.14
N VAL A 141 -0.15 2.36 4.81
CA VAL A 141 0.69 1.78 5.84
C VAL A 141 0.93 2.81 6.92
N ALA A 142 0.89 2.35 8.17
CA ALA A 142 1.36 3.10 9.31
C ALA A 142 2.31 2.24 10.16
N ASP A 143 3.28 2.88 10.78
CA ASP A 143 4.31 2.26 11.60
C ASP A 143 4.65 3.13 12.81
N GLU A 144 5.10 2.48 13.89
CA GLU A 144 5.32 3.06 15.22
C GLU A 144 6.33 2.23 16.05
N PHE A 145 7.07 2.82 17.00
CA PHE A 145 8.19 2.17 17.72
C PHE A 145 7.92 1.57 19.11
N LEU A 146 6.68 1.26 19.45
CA LEU A 146 6.28 0.78 20.77
C LEU A 146 5.95 -0.71 20.80
N ALA A 147 6.21 -1.43 19.70
CA ALA A 147 6.01 -2.87 19.57
C ALA A 147 4.66 -3.33 20.14
N GLY A 148 3.63 -2.50 19.96
CA GLY A 148 2.30 -2.66 20.53
C GLY A 148 1.43 -3.63 19.75
N THR A 149 0.17 -3.76 20.19
CA THR A 149 -0.86 -4.38 19.36
C THR A 149 -1.53 -3.28 18.55
N VAL A 150 -1.73 -3.52 17.26
CA VAL A 150 -2.23 -2.53 16.32
C VAL A 150 -3.37 -3.08 15.47
N SER A 151 -4.25 -2.21 15.03
CA SER A 151 -5.40 -2.52 14.18
C SER A 151 -5.79 -1.34 13.31
N THR A 152 -6.78 -1.54 12.43
CA THR A 152 -7.37 -0.48 11.59
C THR A 152 -8.73 -0.06 12.10
N GLY A 153 -9.24 1.05 11.55
CA GLY A 153 -10.67 1.36 11.60
C GLY A 153 -11.53 0.25 10.96
N ALA A 154 -12.81 0.22 11.33
CA ALA A 154 -13.77 -0.78 10.87
C ALA A 154 -14.12 -0.69 9.36
N ASP A 155 -13.80 0.44 8.73
CA ASP A 155 -14.03 0.72 7.32
C ASP A 155 -12.86 0.31 6.41
N ALA A 156 -11.84 -0.35 6.97
CA ALA A 156 -10.67 -0.83 6.26
C ALA A 156 -10.38 -2.30 6.60
N THR A 157 -9.70 -2.98 5.67
CA THR A 157 -9.12 -4.30 5.95
C THR A 157 -7.66 -4.12 6.34
N GLY A 158 -7.35 -4.44 7.60
CA GLY A 158 -6.04 -4.28 8.20
C GLY A 158 -5.22 -5.56 8.25
N PHE A 159 -3.91 -5.40 8.08
CA PHE A 159 -2.89 -6.43 8.19
C PHE A 159 -1.83 -5.94 9.18
N PRO A 160 -2.01 -6.19 10.48
CA PRO A 160 -1.04 -5.77 11.48
C PRO A 160 0.25 -6.55 11.29
N PHE A 161 1.37 -5.89 11.56
CA PHE A 161 2.66 -6.51 11.74
C PHE A 161 3.24 -6.07 13.08
N ARG A 162 4.04 -6.96 13.66
CA ARG A 162 4.76 -6.69 14.88
C ARG A 162 6.17 -7.24 14.74
N ILE A 163 7.12 -6.43 15.17
CA ILE A 163 8.52 -6.76 15.29
C ILE A 163 8.82 -6.64 16.78
N VAL A 164 9.13 -7.79 17.38
CA VAL A 164 9.26 -7.90 18.84
C VAL A 164 10.29 -6.88 19.34
N ASP A 165 9.91 -6.17 20.40
CA ASP A 165 10.71 -5.15 21.12
C ASP A 165 11.16 -3.94 20.28
N GLN A 166 10.61 -3.72 19.08
CA GLN A 166 11.09 -2.65 18.20
C GLN A 166 10.02 -1.82 17.54
N THR A 167 9.15 -2.42 16.72
CA THR A 167 8.20 -1.68 15.89
C THR A 167 6.92 -2.46 15.71
N SER A 168 5.81 -1.76 15.58
CA SER A 168 4.58 -2.36 15.12
C SER A 168 3.91 -1.44 14.12
N GLY A 169 2.92 -1.96 13.42
CA GLY A 169 2.21 -1.14 12.47
C GLY A 169 1.17 -1.92 11.73
N VAL A 170 0.49 -1.24 10.83
CA VAL A 170 -0.61 -1.83 10.09
C VAL A 170 -0.55 -1.40 8.65
N MET A 171 -0.64 -2.39 7.76
CA MET A 171 -0.85 -2.17 6.33
C MET A 171 -2.32 -2.41 6.04
N LEU A 172 -2.94 -1.59 5.21
CA LEU A 172 -4.37 -1.67 5.00
C LEU A 172 -4.77 -1.34 3.58
N TYR A 173 -5.96 -1.79 3.22
CA TYR A 173 -6.69 -1.25 2.09
C TYR A 173 -8.12 -0.90 2.48
N LYS A 174 -8.70 0.04 1.75
CA LYS A 174 -10.13 0.34 1.80
C LYS A 174 -10.63 0.63 0.40
N ASN A 175 -11.83 0.14 0.08
CA ASN A 175 -12.56 0.68 -1.05
C ASN A 175 -12.87 2.12 -0.70
N ALA A 176 -12.26 3.06 -1.42
CA ALA A 176 -12.58 4.44 -1.17
C ALA A 176 -14.05 4.60 -1.56
N ALA A 177 -14.91 5.08 -0.64
CA ALA A 177 -16.31 5.39 -0.93
C ALA A 177 -16.42 6.66 -1.79
N THR A 178 -15.54 6.78 -2.78
CA THR A 178 -15.36 7.93 -3.65
C THR A 178 -16.30 7.75 -4.83
N ALA A 179 -17.60 7.96 -4.60
CA ALA A 179 -18.56 8.01 -5.69
C ALA A 179 -18.23 9.17 -6.66
N THR A 180 -17.59 10.23 -6.15
CA THR A 180 -17.16 11.41 -6.89
C THR A 180 -15.68 11.72 -6.59
N PRO A 181 -14.88 12.12 -7.60
CA PRO A 181 -13.56 12.71 -7.38
C PRO A 181 -13.62 13.92 -6.44
N GLY A 182 -12.50 14.23 -5.77
CA GLY A 182 -12.40 15.36 -4.85
C GLY A 182 -12.80 15.04 -3.41
N THR A 183 -13.11 13.78 -3.09
CA THR A 183 -13.51 13.38 -1.74
C THR A 183 -12.29 13.02 -0.90
N GLY A 184 -12.21 13.54 0.33
CA GLY A 184 -11.18 13.16 1.28
C GLY A 184 -11.31 11.70 1.69
N VAL A 185 -10.28 10.90 1.43
CA VAL A 185 -10.23 9.50 1.87
C VAL A 185 -9.51 9.45 3.21
N THR A 186 -10.22 9.03 4.24
CA THR A 186 -9.65 8.89 5.59
C THR A 186 -9.10 7.49 5.84
N MET A 187 -8.10 7.39 6.69
CA MET A 187 -7.60 6.11 7.22
C MET A 187 -7.41 6.23 8.73
N THR A 188 -7.82 5.19 9.45
CA THR A 188 -7.69 5.13 10.91
C THR A 188 -6.70 4.04 11.29
N PHE A 189 -5.70 4.43 12.08
CA PHE A 189 -4.68 3.56 12.65
C PHE A 189 -4.87 3.51 14.16
N ASN A 190 -4.99 2.31 14.71
CA ASN A 190 -5.25 2.09 16.12
C ASN A 190 -4.10 1.31 16.73
N GLY A 191 -3.66 1.74 17.91
CA GLY A 191 -2.80 1.02 18.82
C GLY A 191 -3.56 0.65 20.09
N SER A 192 -3.15 -0.43 20.76
CA SER A 192 -3.73 -0.88 22.02
C SER A 192 -3.12 -0.17 23.22
N GLY A 193 -3.94 0.13 24.23
CA GLY A 193 -3.50 0.62 25.53
C GLY A 193 -3.22 2.13 25.59
N ALA A 194 -2.73 2.60 26.74
CA ALA A 194 -2.35 4.01 26.97
C ALA A 194 -0.98 4.38 26.38
N ALA A 195 -0.48 3.58 25.43
CA ALA A 195 0.85 3.76 24.86
C ALA A 195 0.92 5.03 24.00
N ASN A 196 2.09 5.65 24.04
CA ASN A 196 2.39 6.95 23.44
C ASN A 196 2.76 6.81 21.95
N TYR A 197 1.91 6.18 21.14
CA TYR A 197 2.26 5.90 19.74
C TYR A 197 2.50 7.19 18.97
N VAL A 198 3.61 7.21 18.23
CA VAL A 198 3.95 8.28 17.30
C VAL A 198 3.97 7.68 15.91
N TRP A 199 2.83 7.81 15.23
CA TRP A 199 2.60 7.18 13.93
C TRP A 199 3.35 7.91 12.83
N ALA A 200 4.07 7.17 12.00
CA ALA A 200 4.39 7.57 10.63
C ALA A 200 3.44 6.83 9.69
N TRP A 201 2.96 7.49 8.63
CA TRP A 201 2.07 6.85 7.67
C TRP A 201 2.31 7.31 6.23
N SER A 202 1.97 6.42 5.30
CA SER A 202 1.95 6.65 3.86
C SER A 202 0.67 6.05 3.27
N ALA A 203 0.11 6.70 2.26
CA ALA A 203 -1.06 6.22 1.54
C ALA A 203 -0.99 6.59 0.06
N ILE A 204 -1.60 5.75 -0.76
CA ILE A 204 -1.78 5.99 -2.19
C ILE A 204 -3.20 5.65 -2.64
N GLU A 205 -3.65 6.37 -3.65
CA GLU A 205 -4.83 6.06 -4.44
C GLU A 205 -4.46 5.16 -5.62
N ILE A 206 -5.10 4.00 -5.73
CA ILE A 206 -5.02 3.15 -6.92
C ILE A 206 -6.16 3.49 -7.87
N LEU A 207 -5.81 3.77 -9.12
CA LEU A 207 -6.74 4.13 -10.18
C LEU A 207 -7.29 2.88 -10.89
N PRO A 208 -8.61 2.81 -11.16
CA PRO A 208 -9.17 1.77 -11.98
C PRO A 208 -8.73 1.94 -13.44
N VAL A 209 -8.80 0.85 -14.22
CA VAL A 209 -8.67 0.91 -15.69
C VAL A 209 -9.56 2.02 -16.26
N PRO A 210 -9.03 2.92 -17.12
CA PRO A 210 -9.83 3.95 -17.77
C PRO A 210 -10.99 3.35 -18.54
N VAL A 211 -12.17 3.95 -18.41
CA VAL A 211 -13.31 3.59 -19.24
C VAL A 211 -13.09 4.19 -20.63
N ILE A 212 -12.84 3.34 -21.62
CA ILE A 212 -12.83 3.78 -23.03
C ILE A 212 -14.28 3.96 -23.44
N THR A 213 -14.74 5.21 -23.54
CA THR A 213 -16.05 5.48 -24.15
C THR A 213 -15.93 5.24 -25.66
N PRO A 214 -16.80 4.41 -26.27
CA PRO A 214 -16.79 4.24 -27.71
C PRO A 214 -17.01 5.60 -28.37
N PHE A 215 -16.15 5.96 -29.31
CA PHE A 215 -16.34 7.16 -30.12
C PHE A 215 -17.60 6.99 -30.97
N THR A 216 -18.63 7.79 -30.71
CA THR A 216 -19.90 7.77 -31.45
C THR A 216 -19.88 8.66 -32.70
N GLY A 217 -18.72 9.17 -33.10
CA GLY A 217 -18.60 10.27 -34.07
C GLY A 217 -18.15 9.89 -35.49
N TRP A 218 -18.79 8.94 -36.16
CA TRP A 218 -18.74 8.88 -37.63
C TRP A 218 -20.15 8.81 -38.21
N GLY A 219 -20.91 9.89 -37.98
CA GLY A 219 -22.07 10.20 -38.80
C GLY A 219 -21.62 10.76 -40.15
N VAL A 220 -21.12 9.91 -41.05
CA VAL A 220 -21.04 10.25 -42.47
C VAL A 220 -22.29 9.67 -43.12
N PRO A 221 -23.27 10.49 -43.53
CA PRO A 221 -24.32 9.98 -44.40
C PRO A 221 -23.69 9.61 -45.73
N ILE A 222 -23.71 8.32 -46.05
CA ILE A 222 -23.45 7.85 -47.41
C ILE A 222 -24.59 8.41 -48.27
N LYS A 223 -24.24 9.30 -49.20
CA LYS A 223 -25.09 9.68 -50.33
C LYS A 223 -24.85 8.73 -51.49
#